data_AF-A0A060CL23-F1
#
_entry.id   AF-A0A060CL23-F1
#
_cell.length_a   1.000
_cell.length_b   1.000
_cell.length_c   1.000
_cell.angle_alpha   90.00
_cell.angle_beta   90.00
_cell.angle_gamma   90.00
#
_symmetry.space_group_name_H-M   'P 1'
#
loop_
_entity.id
_entity.type
_entity.pdbx_description
1 polymer ?
#
loop_
_entity_poly.entity_id
_entity_poly.type
_entity_poly.pdbx_seq_one_letter_code
_entity_poly.pdbx_strand_id
1 'polypeptide(L)'
;TPTPKPKRSFWSRKDKDKDKDEDKEDEDGKPQVIVKKSNEKGYVPAPKKSGGWWFSKSKYKYLTKGIRDAIDDAPVKRGRWRYIVVHNSGTTQGSAKAFDYYHKHVRKMQNGLAYHFVIGNGTSTGDGEVEIGNRWTRQINGGHVHSDYLNNIALGICLVGDF
;
A
#
# COMPACT_ATOMS: atom_id res chain seq x y z
N THR A 1 -71.82 15.45 -15.71
CA THR A 1 -71.80 15.83 -14.28
C THR A 1 -72.62 14.82 -13.49
N PRO A 2 -72.31 14.51 -12.21
CA PRO A 2 -71.22 14.99 -11.37
C PRO A 2 -70.21 13.90 -10.89
N THR A 3 -68.97 14.30 -10.60
CA THR A 3 -68.11 13.69 -9.56
C THR A 3 -68.45 14.33 -8.22
N PRO A 4 -68.42 13.62 -7.06
CA PRO A 4 -67.18 13.28 -6.31
C PRO A 4 -67.26 11.86 -5.67
N LYS A 5 -66.37 11.33 -4.81
CA LYS A 5 -65.02 11.64 -4.24
C LYS A 5 -64.34 10.27 -3.91
N PRO A 6 -63.01 10.16 -3.71
CA PRO A 6 -62.32 8.86 -3.66
C PRO A 6 -62.44 8.15 -2.29
N LYS A 7 -62.59 6.82 -2.30
CA LYS A 7 -62.34 5.96 -1.13
C LYS A 7 -60.91 5.41 -1.17
N ARG A 8 -60.25 5.43 0.00
CA ARG A 8 -58.85 5.06 0.19
C ARG A 8 -58.65 3.53 0.23
N SER A 9 -57.37 3.16 0.14
CA SER A 9 -56.74 1.90 0.56
C SER A 9 -56.65 0.75 -0.45
N PHE A 10 -55.60 -0.05 -0.25
CA PHE A 10 -55.25 -1.30 -0.92
C PHE A 10 -54.69 -1.21 -2.35
N TRP A 11 -53.50 -0.62 -2.49
CA TRP A 11 -52.58 -1.01 -3.56
C TRP A 11 -51.70 -2.18 -3.12
N SER A 12 -51.43 -3.07 -4.08
CA SER A 12 -50.79 -4.38 -3.88
C SER A 12 -49.33 -4.29 -3.44
N ARG A 13 -48.85 -5.35 -2.78
CA ARG A 13 -47.42 -5.57 -2.47
C ARG A 13 -46.59 -5.55 -3.76
N LYS A 14 -45.81 -4.49 -3.95
CA LYS A 14 -44.43 -4.56 -4.43
C LYS A 14 -43.64 -3.29 -4.11
N ASP A 15 -42.33 -3.50 -3.94
CA ASP A 15 -41.27 -2.49 -4.05
C ASP A 15 -41.29 -1.32 -3.04
N LYS A 16 -41.02 -1.61 -1.75
CA LYS A 16 -40.42 -0.61 -0.84
C LYS A 16 -39.70 -1.14 0.40
N ASP A 17 -38.94 -2.22 0.26
CA ASP A 17 -37.87 -2.50 1.22
C ASP A 17 -36.74 -1.49 0.99
N LYS A 18 -36.85 -0.35 1.67
CA LYS A 18 -35.71 0.49 1.98
C LYS A 18 -34.84 -0.31 2.95
N ASP A 19 -33.78 -0.93 2.43
CA ASP A 19 -32.62 -1.23 3.26
C ASP A 19 -32.12 0.12 3.80
N LYS A 20 -32.49 0.41 5.04
CA LYS A 20 -31.85 1.44 5.82
C LYS A 20 -30.49 0.86 6.18
N ASP A 21 -29.44 1.41 5.58
CA ASP A 21 -28.12 1.34 6.18
C ASP A 21 -28.22 2.05 7.54
N GLU A 22 -28.41 1.27 8.61
CA GLU A 22 -28.33 1.76 9.98
C GLU A 22 -26.87 2.00 10.30
N ASP A 23 -26.43 3.25 10.15
CA ASP A 23 -25.16 3.75 10.66
C ASP A 23 -25.09 3.47 12.18
N LYS A 24 -24.40 2.39 12.55
CA LYS A 24 -24.12 2.04 13.95
C LYS A 24 -22.83 2.72 14.36
N GLU A 25 -22.99 3.89 14.97
CA GLU A 25 -21.92 4.61 15.64
C GLU A 25 -21.52 3.89 16.93
N ASP A 26 -20.22 3.62 17.10
CA ASP A 26 -19.58 3.31 18.37
C ASP A 26 -19.35 4.59 19.20
N GLU A 27 -19.31 4.46 20.53
CA GLU A 27 -19.35 5.59 21.50
C GLU A 27 -18.20 6.63 21.38
N ASP A 28 -17.19 6.37 20.53
CA ASP A 28 -16.07 7.27 20.23
C ASP A 28 -16.16 7.97 18.84
N GLY A 29 -17.26 7.81 18.09
CA GLY A 29 -17.57 8.60 16.88
C GLY A 29 -16.60 8.41 15.71
N LYS A 30 -16.01 7.22 15.54
CA LYS A 30 -15.07 6.90 14.44
C LYS A 30 -15.73 5.97 13.41
N PRO A 31 -15.63 6.24 12.09
CA PRO A 31 -16.30 5.42 11.09
C PRO A 31 -15.71 4.00 11.00
N GLN A 32 -16.52 2.99 11.32
CA GLN A 32 -16.13 1.59 11.16
C GLN A 32 -16.07 1.20 9.68
N VAL A 33 -14.85 1.01 9.15
CA VAL A 33 -14.67 0.52 7.78
C VAL A 33 -14.94 -0.99 7.73
N ILE A 34 -16.14 -1.38 7.28
CA ILE A 34 -16.53 -2.79 7.09
C ILE A 34 -15.71 -3.41 5.95
N VAL A 35 -14.62 -4.11 6.30
CA VAL A 35 -13.75 -4.79 5.33
C VAL A 35 -14.40 -6.09 4.83
N LYS A 36 -15.09 -6.02 3.69
CA LYS A 36 -15.52 -7.22 2.95
C LYS A 36 -14.29 -7.99 2.43
N LYS A 37 -13.92 -9.07 3.12
CA LYS A 37 -12.75 -9.91 2.85
C LYS A 37 -12.99 -10.81 1.64
N SER A 38 -12.60 -10.38 0.44
CA SER A 38 -12.58 -11.25 -0.74
C SER A 38 -11.41 -12.24 -0.65
N ASN A 39 -11.72 -13.53 -0.92
CA ASN A 39 -10.86 -14.72 -0.72
C ASN A 39 -9.34 -14.49 -0.76
N GLU A 40 -8.67 -14.89 0.33
CA GLU A 40 -7.21 -14.90 0.40
C GLU A 40 -6.62 -15.83 -0.65
N LYS A 41 -5.98 -15.25 -1.67
CA LYS A 41 -5.07 -15.98 -2.54
C LYS A 41 -3.71 -16.05 -1.87
N GLY A 42 -3.11 -17.24 -1.89
CA GLY A 42 -1.84 -17.53 -1.22
C GLY A 42 -0.68 -16.68 -1.72
N TYR A 43 0.48 -16.87 -1.09
CA TYR A 43 1.75 -16.36 -1.62
C TYR A 43 1.95 -16.89 -3.06
N VAL A 44 2.23 -15.99 -4.02
CA VAL A 44 2.50 -16.39 -5.41
C VAL A 44 3.99 -16.22 -5.73
N PRO A 45 4.64 -17.23 -6.35
CA PRO A 45 6.01 -17.06 -6.79
C PRO A 45 6.11 -15.96 -7.86
N ALA A 46 7.30 -15.38 -7.97
CA ALA A 46 7.65 -14.42 -9.03
C ALA A 46 7.27 -14.95 -10.43
N PRO A 47 6.78 -14.08 -11.34
CA PRO A 47 6.42 -14.50 -12.70
C PRO A 47 7.66 -15.00 -13.44
N LYS A 48 7.62 -16.24 -13.95
CA LYS A 48 8.71 -16.81 -14.74
C LYS A 48 8.93 -15.99 -16.01
N LYS A 49 10.18 -15.57 -16.24
CA LYS A 49 10.60 -14.82 -17.44
C LYS A 49 10.51 -15.71 -18.69
N SER A 50 9.38 -15.68 -19.40
CA SER A 50 9.20 -16.34 -20.69
C SER A 50 10.02 -15.62 -21.77
N GLY A 51 11.04 -16.28 -22.30
CA GLY A 51 11.96 -15.68 -23.28
C GLY A 51 11.35 -15.50 -24.67
N GLY A 52 11.44 -14.29 -25.20
CA GLY A 52 11.24 -13.97 -26.61
C GLY A 52 12.33 -13.00 -27.05
N TRP A 53 13.36 -13.48 -27.76
CA TRP A 53 14.54 -12.70 -28.13
C TRP A 53 14.33 -11.86 -29.38
N TRP A 54 13.45 -10.85 -29.29
CA TRP A 54 13.35 -9.77 -30.27
C TRP A 54 13.27 -8.43 -29.52
N PHE A 55 14.07 -7.47 -29.97
CA PHE A 55 14.59 -6.37 -29.14
C PHE A 55 13.53 -5.45 -28.52
N SER A 56 13.32 -5.56 -27.20
CA SER A 56 12.70 -4.52 -26.38
C SER A 56 13.70 -4.00 -25.35
N LYS A 57 14.35 -2.88 -25.68
CA LYS A 57 15.29 -2.19 -24.79
C LYS A 57 14.48 -1.61 -23.62
N SER A 58 14.66 -2.16 -22.43
CA SER A 58 13.81 -1.88 -21.26
C SER A 58 13.76 -0.38 -20.93
N LYS A 59 12.54 0.19 -20.89
CA LYS A 59 12.23 1.63 -20.80
C LYS A 59 12.52 2.28 -19.43
N TYR A 60 13.21 1.59 -18.52
CA TYR A 60 13.35 2.04 -17.13
C TYR A 60 14.62 2.88 -16.92
N LYS A 61 14.46 4.21 -16.85
CA LYS A 61 15.58 5.16 -16.59
C LYS A 61 16.21 4.97 -15.21
N TYR A 62 15.41 4.65 -14.19
CA TYR A 62 15.80 4.64 -12.77
C TYR A 62 15.85 3.24 -12.14
N LEU A 63 15.59 2.17 -12.89
CA LEU A 63 15.68 0.79 -12.40
C LEU A 63 16.73 0.04 -13.21
N THR A 64 17.88 -0.23 -12.58
CA THR A 64 18.88 -1.14 -13.15
C THR A 64 18.30 -2.56 -13.23
N LYS A 65 18.86 -3.41 -14.10
CA LYS A 65 18.44 -4.81 -14.19
C LYS A 65 18.53 -5.53 -12.83
N GLY A 66 19.57 -5.27 -12.05
CA GLY A 66 19.76 -5.89 -10.73
C GLY A 66 18.70 -5.46 -9.71
N ILE A 67 18.39 -4.17 -9.64
CA ILE A 67 17.30 -3.66 -8.77
C ILE A 67 15.95 -4.23 -9.22
N ARG A 68 15.69 -4.27 -10.52
CA ARG A 68 14.46 -4.87 -11.06
C ARG A 68 14.36 -6.35 -10.70
N ASP A 69 15.42 -7.13 -10.91
CA ASP A 69 15.42 -8.56 -10.60
C ASP A 69 15.16 -8.78 -9.08
N ALA A 70 15.82 -8.01 -8.21
CA ALA A 70 15.59 -8.06 -6.77
C ALA A 70 14.19 -7.55 -6.33
N ILE A 71 13.51 -6.74 -7.14
CA ILE A 71 12.10 -6.39 -6.93
C ILE A 71 11.19 -7.54 -7.37
N ASP A 72 11.37 -8.04 -8.59
CA ASP A 72 10.55 -9.05 -9.24
C ASP A 72 10.63 -10.42 -8.53
N ASP A 73 11.80 -10.79 -7.97
CA ASP A 73 12.06 -12.07 -7.30
C ASP A 73 11.47 -12.15 -5.87
N ALA A 74 10.97 -11.05 -5.31
CA ALA A 74 10.52 -11.00 -3.91
C ALA A 74 9.18 -11.73 -3.65
N PRO A 75 8.99 -12.32 -2.45
CA PRO A 75 7.87 -13.23 -2.20
C PRO A 75 6.49 -12.58 -1.93
N VAL A 76 5.95 -11.84 -2.90
CA VAL A 76 4.71 -11.05 -2.75
C VAL A 76 3.43 -11.90 -2.64
N LYS A 77 2.67 -11.73 -1.55
CA LYS A 77 1.26 -12.22 -1.44
C LYS A 77 0.32 -11.30 -2.24
N ARG A 78 -0.42 -11.85 -3.20
CA ARG A 78 -1.36 -11.07 -4.05
C ARG A 78 -2.41 -10.36 -3.19
N GLY A 79 -2.63 -9.09 -3.49
CA GLY A 79 -3.65 -8.27 -2.81
C GLY A 79 -3.30 -7.82 -1.39
N ARG A 80 -2.12 -8.17 -0.84
CA ARG A 80 -1.65 -7.64 0.45
C ARG A 80 -1.38 -6.14 0.36
N TRP A 81 -0.51 -5.75 -0.58
CA TRP A 81 -0.12 -4.36 -0.78
C TRP A 81 -1.25 -3.65 -1.53
N ARG A 82 -2.00 -2.84 -0.78
CA ARG A 82 -3.20 -2.11 -1.23
C ARG A 82 -2.95 -0.62 -1.38
N TYR A 83 -1.96 -0.09 -0.69
CA TYR A 83 -1.61 1.34 -0.67
C TYR A 83 -0.09 1.52 -0.80
N ILE A 84 0.30 2.72 -1.22
CA ILE A 84 1.67 3.22 -1.16
C ILE A 84 1.63 4.45 -0.26
N VAL A 85 2.53 4.51 0.72
CA VAL A 85 2.73 5.69 1.57
C VAL A 85 4.10 6.25 1.23
N VAL A 86 4.16 7.54 0.90
CA VAL A 86 5.40 8.24 0.57
C VAL A 86 5.72 9.22 1.70
N HIS A 87 6.96 9.20 2.17
CA HIS A 87 7.50 10.14 3.14
C HIS A 87 8.75 10.82 2.59
N ASN A 88 9.02 12.04 3.03
CA ASN A 88 10.37 12.60 2.99
C ASN A 88 11.25 11.94 4.08
N SER A 89 12.56 12.17 4.09
CA SER A 89 13.43 11.66 5.16
C SER A 89 13.55 12.61 6.34
N GLY A 90 13.07 13.86 6.21
CA GLY A 90 13.32 14.94 7.16
C GLY A 90 14.81 15.31 7.24
N THR A 91 15.58 15.02 6.18
CA THR A 91 17.04 15.21 6.12
C THR A 91 17.46 15.62 4.72
N THR A 92 18.45 16.52 4.62
CA THR A 92 19.01 16.93 3.32
C THR A 92 19.73 15.79 2.59
N GLN A 93 20.26 14.82 3.34
CA GLN A 93 21.01 13.67 2.85
C GLN A 93 20.61 12.38 3.57
N GLY A 94 20.92 11.24 2.95
CA GLY A 94 20.66 9.93 3.54
C GLY A 94 20.63 8.80 2.50
N SER A 95 20.51 7.57 3.01
CA SER A 95 20.45 6.33 2.23
C SER A 95 19.76 5.24 3.03
N ALA A 96 19.33 4.15 2.38
CA ALA A 96 18.72 3.01 3.08
C ALA A 96 19.63 2.44 4.17
N LYS A 97 20.96 2.43 3.96
CA LYS A 97 21.94 2.00 4.97
C LYS A 97 22.00 2.95 6.18
N ALA A 98 22.03 4.26 5.96
CA ALA A 98 22.06 5.24 7.04
C ALA A 98 20.76 5.20 7.86
N PHE A 99 19.62 5.13 7.17
CA PHE A 99 18.31 5.03 7.80
C PHE A 99 18.12 3.67 8.50
N ASP A 100 18.62 2.55 7.96
CA ASP A 100 18.59 1.26 8.67
C ASP A 100 19.35 1.33 10.00
N TYR A 101 20.56 1.91 9.99
CA TYR A 101 21.34 2.11 11.20
C TYR A 101 20.59 2.96 12.24
N TYR A 102 20.02 4.11 11.84
CA TYR A 102 19.24 4.97 12.72
C TYR A 102 18.00 4.25 13.28
N HIS A 103 17.25 3.55 12.43
CA HIS A 103 16.05 2.82 12.85
C HIS A 103 16.38 1.70 13.85
N LYS A 104 17.47 0.94 13.65
CA LYS A 104 17.91 -0.10 14.59
C LYS A 104 18.40 0.50 15.92
N HIS A 105 19.35 1.43 15.87
CA HIS A 105 20.12 1.81 17.06
C HIS A 105 19.50 2.96 17.85
N VAL A 106 18.82 3.89 17.18
CA VAL A 106 18.18 5.06 17.83
C VAL A 106 16.69 4.79 18.06
N ARG A 107 15.94 4.42 17.01
CA ARG A 107 14.48 4.15 17.12
C ARG A 107 14.13 2.75 17.66
N LYS A 108 15.13 1.92 17.96
CA LYS A 108 15.01 0.55 18.52
C LYS A 108 14.10 -0.39 17.72
N MET A 109 13.98 -0.15 16.40
CA MET A 109 13.18 -0.98 15.51
C MET A 109 13.93 -2.28 15.22
N GLN A 110 13.46 -3.41 15.77
CA GLN A 110 14.11 -4.71 15.64
C GLN A 110 14.42 -5.12 14.19
N ASN A 111 13.49 -4.84 13.27
CA ASN A 111 13.67 -5.13 11.84
C ASN A 111 14.46 -4.05 11.08
N GLY A 112 14.94 -2.98 11.74
CA GLY A 112 15.63 -1.87 11.11
C GLY A 112 14.75 -1.03 10.19
N LEU A 113 15.31 -0.63 9.04
CA LEU A 113 14.75 0.35 8.07
C LEU A 113 13.21 0.35 7.96
N ALA A 114 12.56 1.42 8.42
CA ALA A 114 11.10 1.56 8.43
C ALA A 114 10.40 1.31 7.09
N TYR A 115 11.10 1.59 5.99
CA TYR A 115 10.58 1.63 4.62
C TYR A 115 10.87 0.35 3.83
N HIS A 116 10.10 0.11 2.77
CA HIS A 116 10.33 -0.95 1.80
C HIS A 116 11.32 -0.52 0.73
N PHE A 117 11.31 0.77 0.38
CA PHE A 117 12.22 1.39 -0.58
C PHE A 117 12.67 2.76 -0.07
N VAL A 118 13.89 3.16 -0.44
CA VAL A 118 14.39 4.52 -0.32
C VAL A 118 14.77 5.01 -1.71
N ILE A 119 14.53 6.28 -2.02
CA ILE A 119 14.91 6.91 -3.28
C ILE A 119 15.89 8.04 -2.98
N GLY A 120 17.12 7.91 -3.47
CA GLY A 120 18.19 8.88 -3.30
C GLY A 120 17.94 10.18 -4.07
N ASN A 121 18.55 11.27 -3.57
CA ASN A 121 18.48 12.61 -4.15
C ASN A 121 19.85 13.11 -4.68
N GLY A 122 20.80 12.19 -4.89
CA GLY A 122 22.15 12.52 -5.36
C GLY A 122 23.16 12.87 -4.27
N THR A 123 22.80 12.85 -2.98
CA THR A 123 23.71 13.21 -1.88
C THR A 123 24.55 12.04 -1.36
N SER A 124 23.93 11.03 -0.73
CA SER A 124 24.62 9.83 -0.21
C SER A 124 24.47 8.60 -1.11
N THR A 125 23.46 8.62 -1.99
CA THR A 125 23.20 7.68 -3.09
C THR A 125 22.71 8.47 -4.30
N GLY A 126 22.70 7.85 -5.48
CA GLY A 126 22.42 8.53 -6.76
C GLY A 126 21.05 9.21 -6.82
N ASP A 127 20.93 10.23 -7.67
CA ASP A 127 19.66 10.92 -7.90
C ASP A 127 18.64 9.99 -8.58
N GLY A 128 17.52 9.74 -7.90
CA GLY A 128 16.54 8.74 -8.28
C GLY A 128 16.99 7.29 -8.11
N GLU A 129 18.10 7.02 -7.39
CA GLU A 129 18.56 5.66 -7.11
C GLU A 129 17.57 4.96 -6.15
N VAL A 130 17.04 3.81 -6.56
CA VAL A 130 16.10 3.02 -5.76
C VAL A 130 16.86 1.98 -4.93
N GLU A 131 16.95 2.22 -3.62
CA GLU A 131 17.50 1.30 -2.64
C GLU A 131 16.40 0.39 -2.06
N ILE A 132 16.62 -0.93 -2.11
CA ILE A 132 15.63 -1.92 -1.64
C ILE A 132 15.84 -2.23 -0.15
N GLY A 133 14.81 -2.00 0.66
CA GLY A 133 14.80 -2.34 2.08
C GLY A 133 14.57 -3.82 2.34
N ASN A 134 15.08 -4.30 3.49
CA ASN A 134 14.86 -5.69 3.93
C ASN A 134 13.38 -6.07 4.11
N ARG A 135 12.49 -5.08 4.21
CA ARG A 135 11.03 -5.28 4.30
C ARG A 135 10.43 -5.77 3.02
N TRP A 136 10.94 -5.31 1.88
CA TRP A 136 10.52 -5.82 0.57
C TRP A 136 11.02 -7.24 0.35
N THR A 137 12.31 -7.52 0.52
CA THR A 137 12.86 -8.86 0.23
C THR A 137 12.36 -9.95 1.18
N ARG A 138 12.13 -9.62 2.47
CA ARG A 138 11.56 -10.55 3.46
C ARG A 138 10.03 -10.50 3.55
N GLN A 139 9.38 -9.57 2.84
CA GLN A 139 7.94 -9.33 2.88
C GLN A 139 7.39 -9.20 4.32
N ILE A 140 8.07 -8.43 5.15
CA ILE A 140 7.63 -8.09 6.52
C ILE A 140 6.91 -6.73 6.53
N ASN A 141 6.17 -6.45 7.59
CA ASN A 141 5.40 -5.21 7.71
C ASN A 141 6.29 -3.96 7.73
N GLY A 142 5.72 -2.84 7.28
CA GLY A 142 6.29 -1.51 7.43
C GLY A 142 6.55 -1.14 8.90
N GLY A 143 7.32 -0.09 9.10
CA GLY A 143 7.34 0.65 10.38
C GLY A 143 7.38 2.15 10.12
N HIS A 144 6.74 2.59 9.03
CA HIS A 144 6.84 3.93 8.46
C HIS A 144 5.73 4.87 8.96
N VAL A 145 4.61 4.31 9.39
CA VAL A 145 3.49 5.03 10.03
C VAL A 145 3.18 4.45 11.41
N HIS A 146 2.42 5.20 12.21
CA HIS A 146 1.99 4.75 13.54
C HIS A 146 0.94 3.62 13.52
N SER A 147 0.19 3.48 12.41
CA SER A 147 -0.87 2.47 12.29
C SER A 147 -0.33 1.11 11.83
N ASP A 148 -0.46 0.09 12.68
CA ASP A 148 -0.12 -1.30 12.33
C ASP A 148 -0.94 -1.84 11.16
N TYR A 149 -2.22 -1.44 11.04
CA TYR A 149 -3.06 -1.79 9.89
C TYR A 149 -2.42 -1.30 8.59
N LEU A 150 -2.02 -0.03 8.52
CA LEU A 150 -1.34 0.53 7.34
C LEU A 150 0.04 -0.11 7.13
N ASN A 151 0.85 -0.31 8.18
CA ASN A 151 2.13 -1.00 8.08
C ASN A 151 2.00 -2.43 7.50
N ASN A 152 0.86 -3.11 7.70
CA ASN A 152 0.59 -4.45 7.19
C ASN A 152 0.19 -4.51 5.70
N ILE A 153 -0.46 -3.45 5.19
CA ILE A 153 -1.05 -3.43 3.83
C ILE A 153 -0.50 -2.32 2.91
N ALA A 154 0.41 -1.47 3.39
CA ALA A 154 0.95 -0.34 2.64
C ALA A 154 2.48 -0.40 2.49
N LEU A 155 2.94 -0.20 1.26
CA LEU A 155 4.34 -0.05 0.94
C LEU A 155 4.81 1.36 1.29
N GLY A 156 5.64 1.46 2.32
CA GLY A 156 6.35 2.71 2.66
C GLY A 156 7.54 2.95 1.72
N ILE A 157 7.57 4.11 1.07
CA ILE A 157 8.67 4.64 0.27
C ILE A 157 9.16 5.93 0.94
N CYS A 158 10.47 6.05 1.14
CA CYS A 158 11.08 7.29 1.62
C CYS A 158 11.88 7.94 0.49
N LEU A 159 11.63 9.22 0.22
CA LEU A 159 12.47 10.03 -0.66
C LEU A 159 13.45 10.81 0.22
N VAL A 160 14.74 10.81 -0.11
CA VAL A 160 15.74 11.58 0.64
C VAL A 160 15.51 13.07 0.41
N GLY A 161 15.24 13.81 1.48
CA GLY A 161 14.94 15.24 1.43
C GLY A 161 14.04 15.71 2.56
N ASP A 162 13.70 16.99 2.49
CA ASP A 162 12.76 17.70 3.38
C ASP A 162 11.90 18.62 2.49
N PHE A 163 10.60 18.30 2.38
CA PHE A 163 9.66 18.87 1.41
C PHE A 163 8.20 18.53 1.79
#